data_AF-A0A349SF63-F1
#
_entry.id   AF-A0A349SF63-F1
#
_cell.length_a   1.000
_cell.length_b   1.000
_cell.length_c   1.000
_cell.angle_alpha   90.00
_cell.angle_beta   90.00
_cell.angle_gamma   90.00
#
_symmetry.space_group_name_H-M   'P 1'
#
loop_
_entity.id
_entity.type
_entity.pdbx_description
1 polymer ?
#
loop_
_entity_poly.entity_id
_entity_poly.type
_entity_poly.pdbx_seq_one_letter_code
_entity_poly.pdbx_strand_id
1 'polypeptide(L)' 'MGRIKLPGESDMRADVETWQRREEALEDPIQDIDFQTDYCKDLSEKVDYSLDWDLAAENFKHWEH' A
#
# COMPACT_ATOMS: atom_id res chain seq x y z
N MET A 1 10.38 -17.25 -11.40
CA MET A 1 9.06 -17.90 -11.40
C MET A 1 8.07 -17.30 -12.40
N GLY A 2 8.22 -16.07 -12.90
CA GLY A 2 7.32 -15.54 -13.96
C GLY A 2 5.83 -15.59 -13.60
N ARG A 3 5.52 -15.61 -12.30
CA ARG A 3 4.18 -15.84 -11.75
C ARG A 3 3.26 -14.64 -11.93
N ILE A 4 3.84 -13.45 -12.05
CA ILE A 4 3.14 -12.20 -12.31
C ILE A 4 3.69 -11.65 -13.63
N LYS A 5 2.79 -11.32 -14.56
CA LYS A 5 3.14 -10.63 -15.79
C LYS A 5 3.07 -9.13 -15.53
N LEU A 6 4.10 -8.40 -15.94
CA LEU A 6 4.10 -6.95 -15.86
C LEU A 6 3.15 -6.37 -16.92
N PRO A 7 2.38 -5.32 -16.58
CA PRO A 7 1.54 -4.64 -17.56
C PRO A 7 2.38 -3.74 -18.47
N GLY A 8 1.73 -3.03 -19.39
CA GLY A 8 2.40 -2.09 -20.28
C GLY A 8 2.92 -0.85 -19.53
N GLU A 9 3.87 -0.12 -20.14
CA GLU A 9 4.46 1.09 -19.55
C GLU A 9 3.41 2.13 -19.13
N SER A 10 2.40 2.35 -19.97
CA SER A 10 1.34 3.32 -19.69
C SER A 10 0.51 2.93 -18.45
N ASP A 11 0.25 1.64 -18.27
CA ASP A 11 -0.52 1.14 -17.13
C ASP A 11 0.30 1.24 -15.85
N MET A 12 1.60 0.89 -15.92
CA MET A 12 2.52 1.06 -14.78
C MET A 12 2.62 2.52 -14.35
N ARG A 13 2.72 3.45 -15.31
CA ARG A 13 2.75 4.88 -15.00
C ARG A 13 1.45 5.36 -14.36
N ALA A 14 0.30 4.93 -14.89
CA ALA A 14 -1.00 5.31 -14.34
C ALA A 14 -1.22 4.78 -12.91
N ASP A 15 -0.75 3.57 -12.63
CA ASP A 15 -0.77 2.99 -11.29
C ASP A 15 0.11 3.79 -10.32
N VAL A 16 1.35 4.10 -10.70
CA VAL A 16 2.28 4.94 -9.91
C VAL A 16 1.66 6.31 -9.62
N GLU A 17 1.12 6.99 -10.63
CA GLU A 17 0.49 8.29 -10.46
C GLU A 17 -0.73 8.23 -9.52
N THR A 18 -1.44 7.11 -9.48
CA THR A 18 -2.60 6.93 -8.59
C THR A 18 -2.15 6.86 -7.13
N TRP A 19 -1.12 6.07 -6.84
CA TRP A 19 -0.55 5.99 -5.49
C TRP A 19 0.11 7.29 -5.07
N GLN A 20 0.86 7.95 -5.97
CA GLN A 20 1.51 9.22 -5.68
C GLN A 20 0.50 10.33 -5.36
N ARG A 21 -0.59 10.47 -6.14
CA ARG A 21 -1.64 11.45 -5.84
C ARG A 21 -2.31 11.22 -4.49
N ARG A 22 -2.43 9.96 -4.07
CA ARG A 22 -2.99 9.61 -2.77
C ARG A 22 -2.02 9.98 -1.64
N GLU A 23 -0.73 9.70 -1.81
CA GLU A 23 0.33 10.07 -0.86
C GLU A 23 0.43 11.60 -0.67
N GLU A 24 0.39 12.36 -1.76
CA GLU A 24 0.47 13.82 -1.72
C GLU A 24 -0.73 14.50 -1.03
N ALA A 25 -1.84 13.78 -0.84
CA ALA A 25 -3.05 14.27 -0.20
C ALA A 25 -3.12 13.94 1.30
N LEU A 26 -2.13 13.25 1.86
CA LEU A 26 -2.11 12.88 3.28
C LEU A 26 -1.75 14.09 4.15
N GLU A 27 -2.43 14.22 5.29
CA GLU A 27 -2.32 15.39 6.17
C GLU A 27 -1.68 15.08 7.53
N ASP A 28 -1.62 13.81 7.91
CA ASP A 28 -1.18 13.40 9.26
C ASP A 28 -0.55 11.99 9.30
N PRO A 29 0.20 11.66 10.37
CA PRO A 29 0.87 10.36 10.49
C PRO A 29 -0.08 9.15 10.51
N ILE A 30 -1.33 9.32 10.94
CA ILE A 30 -2.32 8.22 10.92
C ILE A 30 -2.70 7.90 9.47
N GLN A 31 -2.86 8.93 8.64
CA GLN A 31 -3.09 8.77 7.21
C GLN A 31 -1.88 8.16 6.49
N ASP A 32 -0.65 8.49 6.91
CA ASP A 32 0.58 7.85 6.40
C ASP A 32 0.60 6.33 6.72
N ILE A 33 0.23 5.96 7.94
CA ILE A 33 0.11 4.55 8.36
C ILE A 33 -0.96 3.83 7.54
N ASP A 34 -2.12 4.45 7.34
CA ASP A 34 -3.22 3.86 6.56
C ASP A 34 -2.85 3.70 5.08
N PHE A 35 -2.18 4.69 4.50
CA PHE A 35 -1.69 4.64 3.12
C PHE A 35 -0.72 3.46 2.92
N GLN A 36 0.29 3.33 3.78
CA GLN A 36 1.27 2.25 3.65
C GLN A 36 0.64 0.87 3.91
N THR A 37 -0.33 0.79 4.83
CA THR A 37 -1.07 -0.44 5.09
C THR A 37 -1.82 -0.90 3.85
N ASP A 38 -2.54 0.01 3.18
CA ASP A 38 -3.28 -0.32 1.96
C ASP A 38 -2.37 -0.74 0.82
N TYR A 39 -1.23 -0.08 0.65
CA TYR A 39 -0.25 -0.46 -0.37
C TYR A 39 0.30 -1.87 -0.14
N CYS A 40 0.66 -2.20 1.11
CA CYS A 40 1.11 -3.54 1.47
C CYS A 40 0.02 -4.60 1.28
N LYS A 41 -1.23 -4.29 1.64
CA LYS A 41 -2.40 -5.15 1.39
C LYS A 41 -2.55 -5.46 -0.11
N ASP A 42 -2.58 -4.43 -0.96
CA ASP A 42 -2.72 -4.58 -2.43
C ASP A 42 -1.61 -5.48 -3.03
N LEU A 43 -0.36 -5.32 -2.58
CA LEU A 43 0.73 -6.20 -3.02
C LEU A 43 0.57 -7.63 -2.51
N SER A 44 0.15 -7.80 -1.25
CA SER A 44 0.00 -9.12 -0.63
C SER A 44 -1.07 -9.96 -1.32
N GLU A 45 -2.15 -9.34 -1.80
CA GLU A 45 -3.22 -10.03 -2.55
C GLU A 45 -2.73 -10.67 -3.87
N LYS A 46 -1.61 -10.19 -4.40
CA LYS A 46 -1.01 -10.67 -5.67
C LYS A 46 -0.05 -11.84 -5.46
N VAL A 47 0.21 -12.23 -4.21
CA VAL A 47 1.17 -13.28 -3.85
C VAL A 47 0.61 -14.18 -2.75
N ASP A 48 1.26 -15.32 -2.52
CA ASP A 48 0.90 -16.24 -1.44
C ASP A 48 1.56 -15.78 -0.12
N TYR A 49 1.16 -14.60 0.36
CA TYR A 49 1.65 -13.99 1.61
C TYR A 49 0.48 -13.39 2.38
N SER A 50 0.35 -13.76 3.66
CA SER A 50 -0.73 -13.28 4.53
C SER A 50 -0.16 -12.71 5.82
N LEU A 51 -0.69 -11.55 6.23
CA LEU A 51 -0.46 -10.90 7.51
C LEU A 51 -1.79 -10.26 7.95
N ASP A 52 -1.98 -10.11 9.26
CA ASP A 52 -3.04 -9.24 9.78
C ASP A 52 -2.59 -7.77 9.67
N TRP A 53 -2.84 -7.20 8.50
CA TRP A 53 -2.44 -5.84 8.16
C TRP A 53 -3.19 -4.78 8.98
N ASP A 54 -4.43 -5.06 9.37
CA ASP A 54 -5.22 -4.14 10.21
C ASP A 54 -4.68 -4.10 11.62
N LEU A 55 -4.36 -5.25 12.21
CA LEU A 55 -3.70 -5.31 13.51
C LEU A 55 -2.31 -4.62 13.49
N ALA A 56 -1.56 -4.76 12.39
CA ALA A 56 -0.29 -4.06 12.24
C ALA A 56 -0.48 -2.54 12.25
N ALA A 57 -1.46 -2.03 11.49
CA ALA A 57 -1.79 -0.60 11.44
C ALA A 57 -2.22 -0.08 12.81
N GLU A 58 -3.09 -0.81 13.53
CA GLU A 58 -3.53 -0.45 14.88
C GLU A 58 -2.34 -0.32 15.85
N ASN A 59 -1.38 -1.25 15.79
CA ASN A 59 -0.18 -1.20 16.63
C ASN A 59 0.68 0.04 16.33
N PHE A 60 0.83 0.43 15.06
CA PHE A 60 1.57 1.64 14.69
C PHE A 60 0.86 2.91 15.15
N LYS A 61 -0.46 2.99 14.97
CA LYS A 61 -1.25 4.13 15.46
C LYS A 61 -1.17 4.25 16.98
N HIS A 62 -1.18 3.12 17.70
CA HIS A 62 -1.01 3.10 19.14
C HIS A 62 0.38 3.59 19.60
N TRP A 63 1.43 3.31 18.83
CA TRP A 63 2.80 3.75 19.12
C TRP A 63 3.03 5.24 18.84
N GLU A 64 2.35 5.82 17.84
CA GLU A 64 2.48 7.23 17.45
C GLU A 64 1.85 8.21 18.48
N HIS A 65 1.05 7.69 19.42
CA HIS A 65 0.38 8.43 20.49
C HIS A 65 1.15 8.39 21.82
#